data_AF-A0AAU1X1U8-F1
#
_entry.id   AF-A0AAU1X1U8-F1
#
_cell.length_a   1.000
_cell.length_b   1.000
_cell.length_c   1.000
_cell.angle_alpha   90.00
_cell.angle_beta   90.00
_cell.angle_gamma   90.00
#
_symmetry.space_group_name_H-M   'P 1'
#
loop_
_entity.id
_entity.type
_entity.pdbx_description
1 polymer ?
#
loop_
_entity_poly.entity_id
_entity_poly.type
_entity_poly.pdbx_seq_one_letter_code
_entity_poly.pdbx_strand_id
1 'polypeptide(L)'
;MSRWDDVSAGARQMLESLDELDLAEVASSCSAALHRVRDLHRPVEYQGRTICAECSAYDGHGSTDNSPVAYGQCGTLRALDNPEAL
;
A
#
# COMPACT_ATOMS: atom_id res chain seq x y z
N MET A 1 -7.57 -22.83 42.45
CA MET A 1 -7.53 -22.14 41.14
C MET A 1 -7.85 -23.17 40.08
N SER A 2 -8.80 -22.86 39.21
CA SER A 2 -9.24 -23.75 38.15
C SER A 2 -8.28 -23.68 36.97
N ARG A 3 -8.12 -24.79 36.23
CA ARG A 3 -7.38 -24.82 34.96
C ARG A 3 -7.83 -23.71 33.99
N TRP A 4 -9.08 -23.30 34.06
CA TRP A 4 -9.65 -22.22 33.25
C TRP A 4 -9.22 -20.83 33.72
N ASP A 5 -8.88 -20.65 35.00
CA ASP A 5 -8.37 -19.39 35.55
C ASP A 5 -6.95 -19.15 35.04
N ASP A 6 -6.12 -20.20 35.00
CA ASP A 6 -4.73 -20.11 34.53
C ASP A 6 -4.63 -19.82 33.02
N VAL A 7 -5.51 -20.44 32.21
CA VAL A 7 -5.60 -20.16 30.77
C VAL A 7 -6.06 -18.72 30.52
N SER A 8 -7.02 -18.23 31.29
CA SER A 8 -7.54 -16.86 31.17
C SER A 8 -6.51 -15.81 31.61
N ALA A 9 -5.70 -16.12 32.62
CA ALA A 9 -4.59 -15.28 33.06
C ALA A 9 -3.47 -15.24 32.02
N GLY A 10 -3.11 -16.39 31.42
CA GLY A 10 -2.13 -16.45 30.34
C GLY A 10 -2.56 -15.67 29.10
N ALA A 11 -3.84 -15.76 28.71
CA ALA A 11 -4.39 -15.00 27.59
C ALA A 11 -4.38 -13.48 27.84
N ARG A 12 -4.70 -13.04 29.06
CA ARG A 12 -4.60 -11.63 29.45
C ARG A 12 -3.15 -11.13 29.41
N GLN A 13 -2.21 -11.91 29.92
CA GLN A 13 -0.79 -11.54 29.95
C GLN A 13 -0.18 -11.45 28.54
N MET A 14 -0.63 -12.28 27.58
CA MET A 14 -0.25 -12.15 26.16
C MET A 14 -0.84 -10.88 25.52
N LEU A 15 -2.10 -10.57 25.78
CA LEU A 15 -2.75 -9.35 25.25
C LEU A 15 -2.17 -8.07 25.87
N GLU A 16 -1.77 -8.10 27.13
CA GLU A 16 -1.07 -7.01 27.82
C GLU A 16 0.37 -6.80 27.32
N SER A 17 0.96 -7.80 26.66
CA SER A 17 2.30 -7.69 26.06
C SER A 17 2.33 -7.10 24.64
N LEU A 18 1.16 -6.96 23.99
CA LEU A 18 0.98 -6.26 22.73
C LEU A 18 0.82 -4.75 23.01
N ASP A 19 1.87 -4.16 23.56
CA ASP A 19 1.89 -2.75 23.97
C ASP A 19 2.43 -1.87 22.84
N GLU A 20 2.14 -0.57 22.86
CA GLU A 20 2.28 0.46 21.81
C GLU A 20 3.49 0.39 20.85
N LEU A 21 4.59 -0.26 21.24
CA LEU A 21 5.72 -0.62 20.37
C LEU A 21 5.31 -1.49 19.17
N ASP A 22 4.37 -2.42 19.37
CA ASP A 22 3.83 -3.27 18.31
C ASP A 22 3.05 -2.44 17.28
N LEU A 23 2.30 -1.42 17.73
CA LEU A 23 1.53 -0.57 16.83
C LEU A 23 2.44 0.34 15.98
N ALA A 24 3.51 0.89 16.56
CA ALA A 24 4.49 1.68 15.82
C ALA A 24 5.27 0.85 14.80
N GLU A 25 5.65 -0.37 15.15
CA GLU A 25 6.32 -1.32 14.24
C GLU A 25 5.41 -1.74 13.09
N VAL A 26 4.15 -2.07 13.39
CA VAL A 26 3.12 -2.36 12.38
C VAL A 26 2.88 -1.15 11.48
N ALA A 27 2.75 0.06 12.04
CA ALA A 27 2.57 1.28 11.27
C ALA A 27 3.74 1.57 10.33
N SER A 28 4.97 1.37 10.80
CA SER A 28 6.21 1.49 10.00
C SER A 28 6.22 0.47 8.85
N SER A 29 5.90 -0.79 9.15
CA SER A 29 5.84 -1.87 8.16
C SER A 29 4.77 -1.63 7.09
N CYS A 30 3.59 -1.17 7.50
CA CYS A 30 2.51 -0.77 6.60
C CYS A 30 2.90 0.43 5.74
N SER A 31 3.52 1.46 6.31
CA SER A 31 4.03 2.61 5.57
C SER A 31 5.04 2.17 4.51
N ALA A 32 6.01 1.33 4.87
CA ALA A 32 6.99 0.80 3.92
C ALA A 32 6.33 -0.02 2.80
N ALA A 33 5.28 -0.79 3.10
CA ALA A 33 4.51 -1.50 2.09
C ALA A 33 3.78 -0.54 1.14
N LEU A 34 3.11 0.49 1.68
CA LEU A 34 2.44 1.51 0.88
C LEU A 34 3.41 2.27 -0.03
N HIS A 35 4.61 2.60 0.46
CA HIS A 35 5.65 3.22 -0.35
C HIS A 35 6.10 2.32 -1.51
N ARG A 36 6.38 1.04 -1.24
CA ARG A 36 6.73 0.07 -2.30
C ARG A 36 5.64 -0.05 -3.36
N VAL A 37 4.37 -0.03 -2.97
CA VAL A 37 3.25 -0.08 -3.92
C VAL A 37 3.13 1.22 -4.70
N ARG A 38 3.32 2.39 -4.06
CA ARG A 38 3.38 3.69 -4.77
C ARG A 38 4.49 3.72 -5.81
N ASP A 39 5.64 3.11 -5.53
CA ASP A 39 6.79 3.08 -6.45
C ASP A 39 6.52 2.25 -7.72
N LEU A 40 5.45 1.44 -7.77
CA LEU A 40 5.00 0.81 -9.02
C LEU A 40 4.43 1.84 -10.01
N HIS A 41 3.99 3.00 -9.55
CA HIS A 41 3.67 4.12 -10.42
C HIS A 41 4.95 4.77 -10.92
N ARG A 42 5.22 4.61 -12.22
CA ARG A 42 6.36 5.24 -12.89
C ARG A 42 5.88 6.45 -13.72
N PRO A 43 5.98 7.69 -13.21
CA PRO A 43 5.59 8.89 -13.96
C PRO A 43 6.60 9.20 -15.06
N VAL A 44 6.12 9.48 -16.28
CA VAL A 44 6.94 9.89 -17.43
C VAL A 44 6.27 11.02 -18.20
N GLU A 45 7.06 11.91 -18.79
CA GLU A 45 6.57 12.94 -19.70
C GLU A 45 6.25 12.34 -21.07
N TYR A 46 5.03 12.55 -21.54
CA TYR A 46 4.54 12.07 -22.83
C TYR A 46 3.69 13.15 -23.49
N GLN A 47 4.18 13.70 -24.61
CA GLN A 47 3.45 14.70 -25.40
C GLN A 47 2.97 15.92 -24.57
N GLY A 48 3.79 16.38 -23.62
CA GLY A 48 3.48 17.56 -22.79
C GLY A 48 2.56 17.29 -21.59
N ARG A 49 2.34 16.02 -21.23
CA ARG A 49 1.65 15.63 -20.00
C ARG A 49 2.39 14.50 -19.29
N THR A 50 2.28 14.45 -17.97
CA THR A 50 2.77 13.32 -17.17
C THR A 50 1.78 12.16 -17.19
N ILE A 51 2.25 10.95 -17.51
CA ILE A 51 1.47 9.72 -17.55
C ILE A 51 2.11 8.64 -16.67
N CYS A 52 1.35 7.60 -16.29
CA CYS A 52 1.92 6.38 -15.73
C CYS A 52 2.46 5.50 -16.86
N ALA A 53 3.77 5.25 -16.90
CA ALA A 53 4.42 4.43 -17.93
C ALA A 53 3.86 3.00 -17.96
N GLU A 54 3.67 2.37 -16.79
CA GLU A 54 3.19 0.99 -16.70
C GLU A 54 1.75 0.85 -17.20
N CYS A 55 0.83 1.70 -16.71
CA CYS A 55 -0.57 1.62 -17.12
C CYS A 55 -0.78 2.00 -18.59
N SER A 56 0.07 2.90 -19.12
CA SER A 56 0.00 3.33 -20.51
C SER A 56 0.75 2.41 -21.46
N ALA A 57 1.46 1.39 -20.95
CA ALA A 57 2.39 0.57 -21.73
C ALA A 57 3.36 1.44 -22.56
N TYR A 58 4.04 2.37 -21.88
CA TYR A 58 5.00 3.30 -22.50
C TYR A 58 6.31 2.58 -22.83
N ASP A 59 6.76 2.70 -24.08
CA ASP A 59 7.93 1.99 -24.61
C ASP A 59 9.29 2.63 -24.24
N GLY A 60 9.27 3.83 -23.66
CA GLY A 60 10.49 4.60 -23.37
C GLY A 60 10.96 5.51 -24.51
N HIS A 61 10.30 5.49 -25.66
CA HIS A 61 10.71 6.18 -26.89
C HIS A 61 9.65 7.12 -27.47
N GLY A 62 8.53 7.32 -26.77
CA GLY A 62 7.50 8.26 -27.21
C GLY A 62 6.24 7.59 -27.75
N SER A 63 6.06 6.28 -27.54
CA SER A 63 4.85 5.54 -27.90
C SER A 63 4.22 4.86 -26.69
N THR A 64 2.91 4.64 -26.77
CA THR A 64 2.11 3.94 -25.77
C THR A 64 1.23 2.91 -26.46
N ASP A 65 1.23 1.66 -25.99
CA ASP A 65 0.35 0.63 -26.55
C ASP A 65 -1.09 0.75 -26.04
N ASN A 66 -1.28 1.41 -24.89
CA ASN A 66 -2.59 1.74 -24.33
C ASN A 66 -2.89 3.23 -24.41
N SER A 67 -4.15 3.60 -24.19
CA SER A 67 -4.53 5.00 -23.96
C SER A 67 -3.69 5.60 -22.82
N PRO A 68 -3.05 6.77 -23.00
CA PRO A 68 -2.20 7.32 -21.97
C PRO A 68 -2.96 7.66 -20.69
N VAL A 69 -2.49 7.11 -19.58
CA VAL A 69 -3.14 7.14 -18.27
C VAL A 69 -2.52 8.23 -17.41
N ALA A 70 -3.30 9.26 -17.08
CA ALA A 70 -2.86 10.34 -16.18
C ALA A 70 -2.78 9.87 -14.72
N TYR A 71 -2.17 10.68 -13.84
CA TYR A 71 -2.02 10.38 -12.41
C TYR A 71 -3.32 9.88 -11.75
N GLY A 72 -4.42 10.63 -11.87
CA GLY A 72 -5.73 10.27 -11.27
C GLY A 72 -6.45 9.08 -11.92
N GLN A 73 -5.89 8.53 -12.99
CA GLN A 73 -6.43 7.36 -13.69
C GLN A 73 -5.58 6.10 -13.45
N CYS A 74 -4.43 6.23 -12.77
CA CYS A 74 -3.58 5.09 -12.43
C CYS A 74 -4.30 4.20 -11.41
N GLY A 75 -4.51 2.93 -11.76
CA GLY A 75 -5.21 1.97 -10.90
C GLY A 75 -4.54 1.79 -9.54
N THR A 76 -3.21 1.72 -9.51
CA THR A 76 -2.44 1.62 -8.26
C THR A 76 -2.64 2.82 -7.35
N LEU A 77 -2.49 4.04 -7.88
CA LEU A 77 -2.67 5.25 -7.08
C LEU A 77 -4.11 5.41 -6.62
N ARG A 78 -5.09 5.16 -7.50
CA ARG A 78 -6.51 5.21 -7.13
C ARG A 78 -6.85 4.22 -6.03
N ALA A 79 -6.33 3.00 -6.07
CA ALA A 79 -6.55 2.00 -5.03
C ALA A 79 -5.94 2.41 -3.69
N LEU A 80 -4.79 3.08 -3.71
CA LEU A 80 -4.14 3.59 -2.50
C LEU A 80 -4.82 4.83 -1.92
N ASP A 81 -5.30 5.73 -2.77
CA ASP A 81 -5.94 6.98 -2.37
C ASP A 81 -7.40 6.77 -1.96
N ASN A 82 -8.03 5.67 -2.38
CA ASN A 82 -9.43 5.36 -2.09
C ASN A 82 -9.64 3.85 -1.84
N PRO A 83 -9.16 3.32 -0.70
CA PRO A 83 -9.14 1.89 -0.43
C PRO A 83 -10.54 1.24 -0.32
N GLU A 84 -11.60 2.02 -0.08
CA GLU A 84 -12.98 1.54 0.02
C GLU A 84 -13.71 1.45 -1.34
N ALA A 85 -13.09 1.93 -2.43
CA ALA A 85 -13.70 2.00 -3.75
C ALA A 85 -13.44 0.75 -4.63
N LEU A 86 -12.99 -0.35 -4.02
CA LEU A 86 -12.70 -1.65 -4.65
C LEU A 86 -13.87 -2.63 -4.46
#